data_AF-A0A9P1KCF3-F1
#
_entry.id   AF-A0A9P1KCF3-F1
#
_cell.length_a   1.000
_cell.length_b   1.000
_cell.length_c   1.000
_cell.angle_alpha   90.00
_cell.angle_beta   90.00
_cell.angle_gamma   90.00
#
_symmetry.space_group_name_H-M   'P 1'
#
loop_
_entity.id
_entity.type
_entity.pdbx_description
1 polymer ?
#
loop_
_entity_poly.entity_id
_entity_poly.type
_entity_poly.pdbx_seq_one_letter_code
_entity_poly.pdbx_strand_id
1 'polypeptide(L)'
;MLLWIASRVFVVYRNYGQSLGRWALNMRVIDTRFHRTPQLLELSKREGVLGFFVFLALNGLGSLASGHAGVVLLLVPLIADGGTVLFDMAQYPQTFHDRLGETIVIGVQRGYSLDIRVKNWIDKMQQYLK
;
A
#
# COMPACT_ATOMS: atom_id res chain seq x y z
N MET A 1 -7.55 13.18 4.01
CA MET A 1 -8.44 12.00 3.88
C MET A 1 -9.25 11.99 2.59
N LEU A 2 -9.89 13.09 2.17
CA LEU A 2 -10.66 13.10 0.90
C LEU A 2 -9.79 12.81 -0.34
N LEU A 3 -8.63 13.47 -0.47
CA LEU A 3 -7.69 13.21 -1.57
C LEU A 3 -7.16 11.76 -1.56
N TRP A 4 -6.98 11.18 -0.37
CA TRP A 4 -6.57 9.79 -0.19
C TRP A 4 -7.62 8.84 -0.77
N ILE A 5 -8.89 9.00 -0.37
CA ILE A 5 -9.99 8.17 -0.88
C ILE A 5 -10.16 8.38 -2.39
N ALA A 6 -10.12 9.62 -2.89
CA ALA A 6 -10.25 9.88 -4.32
C ALA A 6 -9.12 9.20 -5.13
N SER A 7 -7.87 9.33 -4.69
CA SER A 7 -6.71 8.77 -5.40
C SER A 7 -6.54 7.26 -5.23
N ARG A 8 -6.98 6.69 -4.11
CA ARG A 8 -6.76 5.27 -3.76
C ARG A 8 -7.98 4.38 -3.95
N VAL A 9 -9.18 4.96 -4.00
CA VAL A 9 -10.43 4.24 -4.28
C VAL A 9 -10.93 4.57 -5.69
N PHE A 10 -11.22 5.85 -5.97
CA PHE A 10 -11.90 6.21 -7.22
C PHE A 10 -10.99 6.04 -8.45
N VAL A 11 -9.75 6.54 -8.40
CA VAL A 11 -8.78 6.36 -9.49
C VAL A 11 -8.47 4.88 -9.70
N VAL A 12 -8.32 4.12 -8.62
CA VAL A 12 -8.01 2.68 -8.66
C VAL A 12 -9.15 1.89 -9.29
N TYR A 13 -10.39 2.20 -8.90
CA TYR A 13 -11.59 1.58 -9.46
C TYR A 13 -11.69 1.85 -10.98
N ARG A 14 -11.46 3.10 -11.41
CA ARG A 14 -11.51 3.46 -12.83
C ARG A 14 -10.36 2.88 -13.65
N ASN A 15 -9.22 2.60 -13.00
CA ASN A 15 -7.99 2.16 -13.65
C ASN A 15 -7.66 0.68 -13.34
N TYR A 16 -8.67 -0.17 -13.29
CA TYR A 16 -8.56 -1.64 -13.18
C TYR A 16 -7.69 -2.14 -12.01
N GLY A 17 -7.76 -1.47 -10.86
CA GLY A 17 -6.98 -1.85 -9.67
C GLY A 17 -5.59 -1.24 -9.60
N GLN A 18 -5.23 -0.30 -10.48
CA GLN A 18 -3.93 0.37 -10.50
C GLN A 18 -4.01 1.83 -10.03
N SER A 19 -3.39 2.14 -8.88
CA SER A 19 -3.05 3.52 -8.53
C SER A 19 -1.78 3.97 -9.27
N LEU A 20 -1.49 5.26 -9.33
CA LEU A 20 -0.28 5.79 -9.99
C LEU A 20 1.01 5.08 -9.55
N GLY A 21 1.26 4.95 -8.24
CA GLY A 21 2.45 4.25 -7.74
C GLY A 21 2.48 2.76 -8.10
N ARG A 22 1.31 2.10 -8.12
CA ARG A 22 1.21 0.68 -8.50
C ARG A 22 1.45 0.51 -9.99
N TRP A 23 0.95 1.42 -10.82
CA TRP A 23 1.25 1.47 -12.25
C TRP A 23 2.75 1.69 -12.50
N ALA A 24 3.40 2.55 -11.71
CA ALA A 24 4.84 2.79 -11.82
C ALA A 24 5.65 1.51 -11.55
N LEU A 25 5.23 0.70 -10.58
CA LEU A 25 5.89 -0.54 -10.17
C LEU A 25 5.29 -1.81 -10.76
N ASN A 26 4.48 -1.72 -11.83
CA ASN A 26 3.88 -2.89 -12.47
C ASN A 26 3.06 -3.78 -11.52
N MET A 27 2.30 -3.16 -10.63
CA MET A 27 1.45 -3.83 -9.65
C MET A 27 -0.02 -3.47 -9.85
N ARG A 28 -0.93 -4.32 -9.39
CA ARG A 28 -2.36 -4.01 -9.26
C ARG A 28 -2.96 -4.70 -8.03
N VAL A 29 -4.08 -4.16 -7.55
CA VAL A 29 -4.91 -4.83 -6.53
C VAL A 29 -5.91 -5.73 -7.25
N ILE A 30 -6.12 -6.94 -6.72
CA ILE A 30 -7.21 -7.83 -7.10
C ILE A 30 -7.94 -8.34 -5.88
N ASP A 31 -9.20 -8.69 -6.08
CA ASP A 31 -10.04 -9.42 -5.12
C ASP A 31 -9.53 -10.87 -4.99
N THR A 32 -9.34 -11.34 -3.75
CA THR A 32 -8.79 -12.68 -3.45
C THR A 32 -9.77 -13.79 -3.75
N ARG A 33 -11.07 -13.52 -3.62
CA ARG A 33 -12.13 -14.52 -3.78
C ARG A 33 -12.45 -14.74 -5.25
N PHE A 34 -12.60 -13.67 -6.01
CA PHE A 34 -13.05 -13.73 -7.41
C PHE A 34 -11.96 -13.42 -8.44
N HIS A 35 -10.72 -13.13 -8.02
CA HIS A 35 -9.58 -12.82 -8.89
C HIS A 35 -9.86 -11.70 -9.91
N ARG A 36 -10.77 -10.79 -9.56
CA ARG A 36 -11.25 -9.69 -10.40
C ARG A 36 -10.73 -8.35 -9.91
N THR A 37 -11.01 -7.29 -10.65
CA THR A 37 -10.79 -5.93 -10.16
C THR A 37 -11.68 -5.68 -8.95
N PRO A 38 -11.11 -5.25 -7.80
CA PRO A 38 -11.90 -5.11 -6.59
C PRO A 38 -12.95 -4.01 -6.76
N GLN A 39 -14.11 -4.21 -6.16
CA GLN A 39 -15.20 -3.24 -6.24
C GLN A 39 -14.93 -2.03 -5.34
N LEU A 40 -15.74 -0.98 -5.50
CA LEU A 40 -15.65 0.23 -4.67
C LEU A 40 -15.72 -0.11 -3.17
N LEU A 41 -16.59 -1.04 -2.77
CA LEU A 41 -16.75 -1.40 -1.36
C LEU A 41 -15.49 -2.05 -0.77
N GLU A 42 -14.89 -3.02 -1.48
CA GLU A 42 -13.66 -3.71 -1.08
C GLU A 42 -12.49 -2.71 -0.97
N LEU A 43 -12.33 -1.84 -1.97
CA LEU A 43 -11.33 -0.79 -1.98
C LEU A 43 -11.54 0.23 -0.84
N SER A 44 -12.78 0.63 -0.58
CA SER A 44 -13.13 1.55 0.49
C SER A 44 -12.84 0.97 1.88
N LYS A 45 -13.14 -0.32 2.12
CA LYS A 45 -12.78 -1.01 3.37
C LYS A 45 -11.27 -1.00 3.57
N ARG A 46 -10.53 -1.45 2.55
CA ARG A 46 -9.07 -1.54 2.56
C ARG A 46 -8.41 -0.19 2.84
N GLU A 47 -8.72 0.83 2.03
CA GLU A 47 -8.09 2.15 2.15
C GLU A 47 -8.65 2.96 3.33
N GLY A 48 -9.86 2.64 3.81
CA GLY A 48 -10.46 3.22 5.01
C GLY A 48 -9.75 2.76 6.28
N VAL A 49 -9.51 1.45 6.42
CA VAL A 49 -8.75 0.87 7.55
C VAL A 49 -7.33 1.42 7.56
N LEU A 50 -6.64 1.35 6.41
CA LEU A 50 -5.27 1.87 6.29
C LEU A 50 -5.23 3.37 6.59
N GLY A 51 -6.18 4.14 6.04
CA GLY A 51 -6.29 5.59 6.28
C GLY A 51 -6.52 5.93 7.75
N PHE A 52 -7.32 5.12 8.45
CA PHE A 52 -7.54 5.27 9.88
C PHE A 52 -6.27 4.99 10.70
N PHE A 53 -5.52 3.94 10.38
CA PHE A 53 -4.24 3.66 11.05
C PHE A 53 -3.21 4.74 10.80
N VAL A 54 -3.11 5.26 9.57
CA VAL A 54 -2.23 6.38 9.23
C VAL A 54 -2.67 7.65 9.97
N PHE A 55 -3.97 7.92 10.07
CA PHE A 55 -4.49 9.04 10.85
C PHE A 55 -4.08 8.96 12.32
N LEU A 56 -4.24 7.79 12.96
CA LEU A 56 -3.79 7.57 14.33
C LEU A 56 -2.28 7.77 14.46
N ALA A 57 -1.49 7.20 13.55
CA ALA A 57 -0.04 7.31 13.57
C ALA A 57 0.45 8.76 13.43
N LEU A 58 -0.18 9.56 12.56
CA LEU A 58 0.17 10.98 12.39
C LEU A 58 -0.16 11.83 13.62
N ASN A 59 -1.31 11.59 14.27
CA ASN A 59 -1.64 12.23 15.56
C ASN A 59 -0.66 11.77 16.65
N GLY A 60 -0.31 10.48 16.62
CA GLY A 60 0.74 9.85 17.42
C GLY A 60 2.05 10.63 17.38
N LEU A 61 2.57 10.81 16.16
CA LEU A 61 3.84 11.45 15.88
C LEU A 61 3.82 12.95 16.17
N GLY A 62 2.72 13.64 15.84
CA GLY A 62 2.55 15.07 16.12
C GLY A 62 2.57 15.39 17.61
N SER A 63 1.97 14.53 18.43
CA SER A 63 1.99 14.70 19.89
C SER A 63 3.28 14.22 20.57
N LEU A 64 4.17 13.54 19.84
CA LEU A 64 5.48 13.18 20.37
C LEU A 64 6.35 14.44 20.56
N ALA A 65 6.19 15.42 19.65
CA ALA A 65 6.85 16.72 19.74
C ALA A 65 6.38 17.55 20.95
N SER A 66 5.20 17.26 21.51
CA SER A 66 4.64 17.92 22.68
C SER A 66 4.93 17.18 24.01
N GLY A 67 5.82 16.19 24.00
CA GLY A 67 6.32 15.52 25.23
C GLY A 67 5.41 14.44 25.81
N HIS A 68 4.34 14.05 25.12
CA HIS A 68 3.40 13.03 25.60
C HIS A 68 3.81 11.63 25.12
N ALA A 69 4.66 10.94 25.88
CA ALA A 69 5.23 9.64 25.50
C ALA A 69 4.18 8.52 25.26
N GLY A 70 3.03 8.56 25.94
CA GLY A 70 1.96 7.57 25.76
C GLY A 70 1.32 7.58 24.37
N VAL A 71 1.50 8.67 23.61
CA VAL A 71 0.88 8.87 22.31
C VAL A 71 1.62 8.09 21.20
N VAL A 72 2.81 7.57 21.49
CA VAL A 72 3.52 6.59 20.64
C VAL A 72 2.70 5.33 20.41
N LEU A 73 1.83 4.96 21.37
CA LEU A 73 0.95 3.79 21.23
C LEU A 73 0.01 3.88 20.03
N LEU A 74 -0.26 5.09 19.51
CA LEU A 74 -1.06 5.29 18.30
C LEU A 74 -0.36 4.83 17.01
N LEU A 75 0.96 4.59 17.03
CA LEU A 75 1.70 3.98 15.92
C LEU A 75 1.53 2.45 15.87
N VAL A 76 1.19 1.82 17.00
CA VAL A 76 1.14 0.36 17.13
C VAL A 76 0.19 -0.28 16.11
N PRO A 77 -1.04 0.23 15.85
CA PRO A 77 -1.93 -0.38 14.86
C PRO A 77 -1.34 -0.40 13.45
N LEU A 78 -0.61 0.66 13.06
CA LEU A 78 0.02 0.76 11.74
C LEU A 78 1.20 -0.22 11.62
N ILE A 79 2.02 -0.34 12.67
CA ILE A 79 3.15 -1.28 12.71
C ILE A 79 2.63 -2.72 12.71
N ALA A 80 1.61 -3.02 13.52
CA ALA A 80 0.99 -4.33 13.60
C ALA A 80 0.39 -4.74 12.25
N ASP A 81 -0.32 -3.83 11.58
CA ASP A 81 -0.89 -4.05 10.24
C ASP A 81 0.17 -4.49 9.22
N GLY A 82 1.29 -3.76 9.12
CA GLY A 82 2.40 -4.13 8.24
C GLY A 82 3.15 -5.39 8.70
N GLY A 83 3.26 -5.60 10.00
CA GLY A 83 3.93 -6.75 10.61
C GLY A 83 3.22 -8.09 10.36
N THR A 84 1.91 -8.08 10.11
CA THR A 84 1.15 -9.31 9.84
C THR A 84 1.71 -10.14 8.67
N VAL A 85 2.30 -9.49 7.66
CA VAL A 85 2.95 -10.14 6.51
C VAL A 85 4.13 -11.02 6.94
N LEU A 86 4.85 -10.68 8.01
CA LEU A 86 6.00 -11.44 8.48
C LEU A 86 5.60 -12.78 9.14
N PHE A 87 4.37 -12.87 9.64
CA PHE A 87 3.84 -14.05 10.30
C PHE A 87 2.86 -14.85 9.42
N ASP A 88 2.57 -14.36 8.22
CA ASP A 88 1.68 -15.02 7.28
C ASP A 88 2.45 -16.03 6.41
N MET A 89 2.25 -17.32 6.69
CA MET A 89 2.84 -18.41 5.91
C MET A 89 2.00 -18.80 4.69
N ALA A 90 0.94 -18.05 4.36
CA ALA A 90 0.16 -18.29 3.16
C ALA A 90 0.98 -18.04 1.88
N GLN A 91 0.57 -18.67 0.77
CA GLN A 91 1.20 -18.52 -0.54
C GLN A 91 1.27 -17.06 -1.02
N TYR A 92 0.32 -16.22 -0.57
CA TYR A 92 0.31 -14.78 -0.79
C TYR A 92 0.16 -14.06 0.56
N PRO A 93 1.28 -13.60 1.17
CA PRO A 93 1.23 -12.89 2.44
C PRO A 93 0.36 -11.65 2.34
N GLN A 94 -0.62 -11.52 3.24
CA GLN A 94 -1.54 -10.39 3.27
C GLN A 94 -1.34 -9.56 4.52
N THR A 95 -1.37 -8.24 4.36
CA THR A 95 -1.49 -7.32 5.49
C THR A 95 -2.89 -7.40 6.12
N PHE A 96 -3.05 -6.87 7.33
CA PHE A 96 -4.35 -6.89 8.00
C PHE A 96 -5.43 -6.12 7.21
N HIS A 97 -5.08 -4.95 6.65
CA HIS A 97 -5.98 -4.19 5.78
C HIS A 97 -6.31 -4.92 4.46
N ASP A 98 -5.39 -5.71 3.92
CA ASP A 98 -5.61 -6.53 2.73
C ASP A 98 -6.57 -7.69 3.02
N ARG A 99 -6.45 -8.32 4.20
CA ARG A 99 -7.39 -9.37 4.66
C ARG A 99 -8.80 -8.83 4.85
N LEU A 100 -8.96 -7.68 5.50
CA LEU A 100 -10.26 -7.03 5.69
C LEU A 100 -10.91 -6.55 4.38
N GLY A 101 -10.07 -6.18 3.42
CA GLY A 101 -10.50 -5.81 2.08
C GLY A 101 -10.79 -7.00 1.17
N GLU A 102 -10.45 -8.22 1.57
CA GLU A 102 -10.41 -9.41 0.70
C GLU A 102 -9.62 -9.14 -0.60
N THR A 103 -8.47 -8.47 -0.48
CA THR A 103 -7.66 -8.10 -1.64
C THR A 103 -6.21 -8.52 -1.51
N ILE A 104 -5.55 -8.75 -2.64
CA ILE A 104 -4.11 -8.96 -2.74
C ILE A 104 -3.48 -8.06 -3.78
N VAL A 105 -2.19 -7.84 -3.62
CA VAL A 105 -1.37 -7.14 -4.61
C VAL A 105 -0.64 -8.16 -5.46
N ILE A 106 -0.82 -8.06 -6.78
CA ILE A 106 -0.14 -8.91 -7.75
C ILE A 106 0.69 -8.08 -8.73
N GLY A 107 1.75 -8.68 -9.25
CA GLY A 107 2.52 -8.14 -10.36
C GLY A 107 1.77 -8.28 -11.69
N VAL A 108 1.93 -7.31 -12.58
CA VAL A 108 1.34 -7.31 -13.92
C VAL A 108 2.30 -6.75 -14.96
N GLN A 109 2.20 -7.22 -16.20
CA GLN A 109 3.05 -6.71 -17.28
C GLN A 109 2.67 -5.29 -17.74
N ARG A 110 1.45 -4.82 -17.43
CA ARG A 110 0.96 -3.50 -17.83
C ARG A 110 1.34 -2.45 -16.78
N GLY A 111 2.41 -1.68 -17.05
CA GLY A 111 2.84 -0.54 -16.24
C GLY A 111 4.13 0.10 -16.79
N TYR A 112 4.75 0.98 -16.00
CA TYR A 112 5.94 1.74 -16.43
C TYR A 112 7.27 0.98 -16.27
N SER A 113 7.30 -0.05 -15.42
CA SER A 113 8.51 -0.78 -15.00
C SER A 113 9.57 0.15 -14.41
N LEU A 114 9.19 1.00 -13.46
CA LEU A 114 10.11 1.96 -12.83
C LEU A 114 11.30 1.26 -12.17
N ASP A 115 11.05 0.11 -11.54
CA ASP A 115 12.04 -0.75 -10.91
C ASP A 115 13.16 -1.14 -11.88
N ILE A 116 12.79 -1.63 -13.08
CA ILE A 116 13.75 -2.03 -14.12
C ILE A 116 14.50 -0.82 -14.66
N ARG A 117 13.80 0.31 -14.87
CA ARG A 117 14.42 1.53 -15.39
C ARG A 117 15.44 2.12 -14.42
N VAL A 118 15.12 2.16 -13.13
CA VAL A 118 16.03 2.65 -12.09
C VAL A 118 17.25 1.74 -11.99
N LYS A 119 17.07 0.42 -12.02
CA LYS A 119 18.19 -0.53 -12.07
C LYS A 119 19.11 -0.25 -13.26
N ASN A 120 18.55 -0.12 -14.46
CA ASN A 120 19.33 0.16 -15.67
C ASN A 120 20.09 1.50 -15.60
N TRP A 121 19.54 2.51 -14.90
CA TRP A 121 20.24 3.78 -14.68
C TRP A 121 21.41 3.63 -13.73
N ILE A 122 21.22 2.91 -12.62
CA ILE A 122 22.30 2.61 -11.66
C ILE A 122 23.41 1.83 -12.35
N ASP A 123 23.07 0.81 -13.12
CA ASP A 123 24.04 -0.02 -13.85
C ASP A 123 24.87 0.83 -14.83
N LYS A 124 24.23 1.77 -15.55
CA LYS A 124 24.92 2.73 -16.43
C LYS A 124 25.85 3.65 -15.65
N MET A 125 25.40 4.21 -14.53
CA MET A 125 26.26 5.08 -13.70
C MET A 125 27.47 4.33 -13.14
N GLN A 126 27.29 3.07 -12.74
CA GLN A 126 28.40 2.22 -12.29
C GLN A 126 29.40 1.91 -13.40
N GLN A 127 28.93 1.79 -14.66
CA GLN A 127 29.81 1.63 -15.82
C GLN A 127 30.61 2.92 -16.12
N TYR A 128 30.02 4.11 -15.95
CA TYR A 128 30.73 5.38 -16.15
C TYR A 128 31.75 5.70 -15.04
N LEU A 129 31.58 5.13 -13.84
CA LEU A 129 32.48 5.34 -12.69
C LEU A 129 33.64 4.32 -12.63
N LYS A 130 33.64 3.31 -13.50
CA LYS A 130 34.75 2.37 -13.69
C LYS A 130 35.66 2.86 -14.81
#